data_AF-A0A525I0K8-F1
#
_entry.id   AF-A0A525I0K8-F1
#
_cell.length_a   1.000
_cell.length_b   1.000
_cell.length_c   1.000
_cell.angle_alpha   90.00
_cell.angle_beta   90.00
_cell.angle_gamma   90.00
#
_symmetry.space_group_name_H-M   'P 1'
#
loop_
_entity.id
_entity.type
_entity.pdbx_description
1 polymer ?
#
loop_
_entity_poly.entity_id
_entity_poly.type
_entity_poly.pdbx_seq_one_letter_code
_entity_poly.pdbx_strand_id
1 'polypeptide(L)'
;MTLQFLQVTAAMTTHTPAHWSPHTSWSAPASATTSSWADYWYAVSSTGLLIAGAVTALGACAAIVFLMVQWRSANIRDAQGQWKASVLEMQAAQARKDMAEALERVATLNVEAARLQRKNLSLTALAQPRQLTGVQAHDVAEALTPYSGRSVTLWSYGFDPEGGALAEQIRQSLIEAHVVVINNIGQLSASERPRIGVQIAGADEGLVESLYKGFHSVDGLDAALVHTAQTNAEDAPPAEIFIGMKPFGRQSDAPEHAAFDARPPLAALAAR
;
A
#
# COMPACT_ATOMS: atom_id res chain seq x y z
N MET A 1 41.70 -7.79 14.55
CA MET A 1 42.38 -8.93 15.20
C MET A 1 43.86 -8.54 15.28
N THR A 2 44.24 -7.99 16.43
CA THR A 2 45.49 -7.26 16.68
C THR A 2 46.60 -8.24 17.09
N LEU A 3 47.69 -8.29 16.33
CA LEU A 3 48.91 -9.04 16.64
C LEU A 3 49.72 -8.28 17.69
N GLN A 4 49.73 -8.76 18.95
CA GLN A 4 50.70 -8.33 19.96
C GLN A 4 52.05 -9.02 19.69
N PHE A 5 53.00 -8.24 19.15
CA PHE A 5 54.41 -8.57 19.08
C PHE A 5 55.00 -8.54 20.50
N LEU A 6 55.40 -9.71 21.02
CA LEU A 6 56.20 -9.78 22.24
C LEU A 6 57.68 -9.60 21.86
N GLN A 7 58.23 -8.41 22.08
CA GLN A 7 59.68 -8.18 22.04
C GLN A 7 60.29 -8.69 23.35
N VAL A 8 61.03 -9.79 23.27
CA VAL A 8 61.92 -10.23 24.36
C VAL A 8 63.32 -9.71 24.05
N THR A 9 63.63 -8.56 24.62
CA THR A 9 64.98 -8.02 24.81
C THR A 9 65.72 -8.87 25.84
N ALA A 10 66.64 -9.73 25.38
CA ALA A 10 67.59 -10.41 26.26
C ALA A 10 68.89 -9.60 26.32
N ALA A 11 69.20 -9.16 27.54
CA ALA A 11 70.37 -8.38 27.91
C ALA A 11 71.67 -9.10 27.55
N MET A 12 72.52 -8.39 26.81
CA MET A 12 73.86 -8.79 26.40
C MET A 12 74.81 -8.49 27.56
N THR A 13 75.01 -9.48 28.44
CA THR A 13 75.97 -9.38 29.56
C THR A 13 77.38 -9.63 29.02
N THR A 14 78.12 -8.55 28.79
CA THR A 14 79.53 -8.55 28.42
C THR A 14 80.39 -8.94 29.62
N HIS A 15 80.75 -10.22 29.73
CA HIS A 15 81.76 -10.67 30.69
C HIS A 15 83.16 -10.43 30.14
N THR A 16 83.92 -9.61 30.87
CA THR A 16 85.30 -9.21 30.63
C THR A 16 86.26 -10.41 30.70
N PRO A 17 87.20 -10.55 29.74
CA PRO A 17 88.10 -11.70 29.68
C PRO A 17 89.20 -11.61 30.74
N ALA A 18 89.32 -12.64 31.56
CA ALA A 18 90.43 -12.80 32.48
C ALA A 18 91.71 -13.14 31.69
N HIS A 19 92.65 -12.20 31.73
CA HIS A 19 94.05 -12.32 31.34
C HIS A 19 94.68 -13.59 31.98
N TRP A 20 95.04 -14.55 31.13
CA TRP A 20 95.88 -15.70 31.47
C TRP A 20 97.23 -15.56 30.76
N SER A 21 98.29 -15.47 31.56
CA SER A 21 99.68 -15.36 31.12
C SER A 21 100.27 -16.72 30.70
N PRO A 22 101.34 -16.71 29.88
CA PRO A 22 101.77 -17.83 29.06
C PRO A 22 102.93 -18.61 29.70
N HIS A 23 102.62 -19.72 30.36
CA HIS A 23 103.59 -20.77 30.72
C HIS A 23 102.80 -22.07 30.62
N THR A 24 103.08 -23.03 29.77
CA THR A 24 104.34 -23.70 29.47
C THR A 24 104.15 -24.44 28.14
N SER A 25 105.13 -24.40 27.25
CA SER A 25 105.18 -25.22 26.03
C SER A 25 105.31 -26.70 26.42
N TRP A 26 104.18 -27.33 26.74
CA TRP A 26 104.09 -28.77 26.91
C TRP A 26 103.92 -29.38 25.51
N SER A 27 105.01 -29.55 24.80
CA SER A 27 105.08 -30.48 23.68
C SER A 27 104.99 -31.90 24.26
N ALA A 28 103.76 -32.31 24.61
CA ALA A 28 103.48 -33.73 24.83
C ALA A 28 103.84 -34.44 23.53
N PRO A 29 104.61 -35.54 23.59
CA PRO A 29 104.71 -36.40 22.42
C PRO A 29 103.28 -36.79 22.08
N ALA A 30 102.81 -36.40 20.89
CA ALA A 30 101.60 -36.96 20.32
C ALA A 30 101.87 -38.45 20.19
N SER A 31 101.57 -39.19 21.25
CA SER A 31 101.65 -40.64 21.26
C SER A 31 100.68 -41.08 20.16
N ALA A 32 101.08 -42.05 19.34
CA ALA A 32 100.27 -42.53 18.23
C ALA A 32 98.83 -42.93 18.67
N THR A 33 98.60 -43.12 19.97
CA THR A 33 97.31 -43.34 20.62
C THR A 33 96.40 -42.10 20.67
N THR A 34 96.92 -40.87 20.73
CA THR A 34 96.08 -39.65 20.74
C THR A 34 95.56 -39.30 19.34
N SER A 35 96.35 -39.54 18.29
CA SER A 35 95.89 -39.35 16.91
C SER A 35 94.80 -40.37 16.54
N SER A 36 94.96 -41.65 16.92
CA SER A 36 93.95 -42.68 16.66
C SER A 36 92.60 -42.41 17.35
N TRP A 37 92.62 -41.74 18.51
CA TRP A 37 91.40 -41.39 19.23
C TRP A 37 90.66 -40.22 18.58
N ALA A 38 91.41 -39.22 18.09
CA ALA A 38 90.85 -38.12 17.32
C ALA A 38 90.23 -38.62 15.99
N ASP A 39 90.89 -39.54 15.30
CA ASP A 39 90.39 -40.16 14.07
C ASP A 39 89.08 -40.96 14.32
N TYR A 40 88.99 -41.65 15.47
CA TYR A 40 87.77 -42.35 15.89
C TYR A 40 86.59 -41.38 16.12
N TRP A 41 86.79 -40.31 16.89
CA TRP A 41 85.73 -39.33 17.14
C TRP A 41 85.36 -38.52 15.90
N TYR A 42 86.31 -38.28 15.00
CA TYR A 42 86.03 -37.64 13.72
C TYR A 42 85.13 -38.51 12.84
N ALA A 43 85.40 -39.83 12.77
CA ALA A 43 84.54 -40.77 12.05
C ALA A 43 83.13 -40.87 12.69
N VAL A 44 83.03 -40.90 14.01
CA VAL A 44 81.75 -40.95 14.74
C VAL A 44 80.95 -39.64 14.59
N SER A 45 81.60 -38.48 14.67
CA SER A 45 80.92 -37.18 14.51
C SER A 45 80.52 -36.90 13.06
N SER A 46 81.35 -37.27 12.08
CA SER A 46 81.01 -37.09 10.66
C SER A 46 79.81 -37.96 10.25
N THR A 47 79.73 -39.20 10.74
CA THR A 47 78.54 -40.07 10.52
C THR A 47 77.30 -39.52 11.23
N GLY A 48 77.43 -39.03 12.46
CA GLY A 48 76.35 -38.35 13.18
C GLY A 48 75.81 -37.12 12.45
N LEU A 49 76.70 -36.31 11.86
CA LEU A 49 76.33 -35.11 11.10
C LEU A 49 75.54 -35.46 9.83
N LEU A 50 75.91 -36.53 9.13
CA LEU A 50 75.15 -37.00 7.96
C LEU A 50 73.75 -37.49 8.33
N ILE A 51 73.60 -38.23 9.45
CA ILE A 51 72.30 -38.69 9.94
C ILE A 51 71.43 -37.49 10.33
N ALA A 52 71.99 -36.53 11.09
CA ALA A 52 71.27 -35.31 11.47
C ALA A 52 70.84 -34.48 10.25
N GLY A 53 71.70 -34.38 9.23
CA GLY A 53 71.37 -33.73 7.96
C GLY A 53 70.23 -34.42 7.23
N ALA A 54 70.25 -35.75 7.14
CA ALA A 54 69.20 -36.54 6.50
C ALA A 54 67.84 -36.40 7.21
N VAL A 55 67.83 -36.45 8.54
CA VAL A 55 66.61 -36.24 9.35
C VAL A 55 66.05 -34.83 9.14
N THR A 56 66.91 -33.81 9.10
CA THR A 56 66.49 -32.42 8.86
C THR A 56 65.90 -32.26 7.46
N ALA A 57 66.51 -32.86 6.44
CA ALA A 57 66.00 -32.84 5.07
C ALA A 57 64.62 -33.51 4.96
N LEU A 58 64.42 -34.67 5.60
CA LEU A 58 63.12 -35.34 5.65
C LEU A 58 62.06 -34.50 6.39
N GLY A 59 62.44 -33.88 7.51
CA GLY A 59 61.58 -32.96 8.25
C GLY A 59 61.15 -31.76 7.40
N ALA A 60 62.08 -31.16 6.65
CA ALA A 60 61.79 -30.07 5.72
C ALA A 60 60.84 -30.51 4.60
N CYS A 61 61.07 -31.68 3.99
CA CYS A 61 60.17 -32.25 2.99
C CYS A 61 58.75 -32.47 3.54
N ALA A 62 58.62 -33.04 4.73
CA ALA A 62 57.32 -33.25 5.37
C ALA A 62 56.58 -31.93 5.67
N ALA A 63 57.31 -30.89 6.12
CA ALA A 63 56.75 -29.57 6.36
C ALA A 63 56.23 -28.92 5.06
N ILE A 64 56.95 -29.04 3.95
CA ILE A 64 56.50 -28.52 2.64
C ILE A 64 55.20 -29.20 2.20
N VAL A 65 55.12 -30.53 2.30
CA VAL A 65 53.90 -31.28 1.96
C VAL A 65 52.74 -30.84 2.83
N PHE A 66 52.96 -30.67 4.14
CA PHE A 66 51.93 -30.20 5.07
C PHE A 66 51.44 -28.78 4.73
N LEU A 67 52.34 -27.85 4.42
CA LEU A 67 51.99 -26.49 3.98
C LEU A 67 51.19 -26.51 2.67
N MET A 68 51.55 -27.37 1.72
CA MET A 68 50.81 -27.52 0.46
C MET A 68 49.39 -28.04 0.70
N VAL A 69 49.20 -29.00 1.62
CA VAL A 69 47.88 -29.49 2.03
C VAL A 69 47.08 -28.38 2.71
N GLN A 70 47.68 -27.65 3.66
CA GLN A 70 47.01 -26.53 4.33
C GLN A 70 46.58 -25.45 3.34
N TRP A 71 47.45 -25.10 2.38
CA TRP A 71 47.14 -24.13 1.33
C TRP A 71 46.00 -24.60 0.44
N ARG A 72 46.00 -25.87 0.01
CA ARG A 72 44.91 -26.45 -0.78
C ARG A 72 43.58 -26.45 -0.01
N SER A 73 43.60 -26.81 1.28
CA SER A 73 42.41 -26.80 2.13
C SER A 73 41.89 -25.40 2.42
N ALA A 74 42.75 -24.38 2.49
CA ALA A 74 42.32 -22.98 2.55
C ALA A 74 41.62 -22.57 1.25
N ASN A 75 42.25 -22.84 0.10
CA ASN A 75 41.70 -22.46 -1.20
C ASN A 75 40.33 -23.12 -1.50
N ILE A 76 40.12 -24.37 -1.09
CA ILE A 76 38.81 -25.05 -1.23
C ILE A 76 37.74 -24.38 -0.36
N ARG A 77 38.08 -23.95 0.86
CA ARG A 77 37.14 -23.27 1.76
C ARG A 77 36.74 -21.90 1.20
N ASP A 78 37.70 -21.17 0.65
CA ASP A 78 37.45 -19.86 0.03
C ASP A 78 36.53 -19.99 -1.20
N ALA A 79 36.78 -20.99 -2.06
CA ALA A 79 35.92 -21.28 -3.21
C ALA A 79 34.49 -21.67 -2.79
N GLN A 80 34.33 -22.48 -1.74
CA GLN A 80 33.00 -22.81 -1.20
C GLN A 80 32.30 -21.60 -0.59
N GLY A 81 33.05 -20.69 0.05
CA GLY A 81 32.53 -19.44 0.60
C GLY A 81 31.99 -18.53 -0.49
N GLN A 82 32.76 -18.32 -1.57
CA GLN A 82 32.35 -17.51 -2.71
C GLN A 82 31.13 -18.11 -3.42
N TRP A 83 31.07 -19.43 -3.60
CA TRP A 83 29.90 -20.09 -4.19
C TRP A 83 28.64 -19.93 -3.33
N LYS A 84 28.75 -20.11 -2.01
CA LYS A 84 27.61 -19.89 -1.11
C LYS A 84 27.17 -18.43 -1.11
N ALA A 85 28.13 -17.49 -1.14
CA ALA A 85 27.84 -16.07 -1.21
C ALA A 85 27.07 -15.72 -2.50
N SER A 86 27.51 -16.20 -3.66
CA SER A 86 26.83 -15.93 -4.93
C SER A 86 25.44 -16.58 -5.00
N VAL A 87 25.26 -17.77 -4.45
CA VAL A 87 23.94 -18.41 -4.35
C VAL A 87 23.00 -17.61 -3.44
N LEU A 88 23.48 -17.13 -2.30
CA LEU A 88 22.69 -16.29 -1.40
C LEU A 88 22.36 -14.93 -2.04
N GLU A 89 23.29 -14.34 -2.77
CA GLU A 89 23.05 -13.11 -3.53
C GLU A 89 21.99 -13.32 -4.62
N MET A 90 22.04 -14.43 -5.38
CA MET A 90 21.02 -14.77 -6.37
C MET A 90 19.65 -14.99 -5.72
N GLN A 91 19.58 -15.70 -4.60
CA GLN A 91 18.32 -15.89 -3.86
C GLN A 91 17.76 -14.58 -3.32
N ALA A 92 18.63 -13.71 -2.77
CA ALA A 92 18.22 -12.40 -2.30
C ALA A 92 17.75 -11.49 -3.45
N ALA A 93 18.40 -11.54 -4.61
CA ALA A 93 17.98 -10.81 -5.80
C ALA A 93 16.61 -11.31 -6.30
N GLN A 94 16.40 -12.64 -6.34
CA GLN A 94 15.12 -13.22 -6.73
C GLN A 94 14.01 -12.85 -5.74
N ALA A 95 14.25 -12.96 -4.43
CA ALA A 95 13.29 -12.58 -3.40
C ALA A 95 12.91 -11.09 -3.50
N ARG A 96 13.88 -10.20 -3.80
CA ARG A 96 13.60 -8.77 -4.03
C ARG A 96 12.74 -8.55 -5.27
N LYS A 97 12.97 -9.29 -6.35
CA LYS A 97 12.15 -9.24 -7.57
C LYS A 97 10.72 -9.68 -7.29
N ASP A 98 10.55 -10.81 -6.61
CA ASP A 98 9.23 -11.35 -6.26
C ASP A 98 8.46 -10.40 -5.32
N MET A 99 9.17 -9.78 -4.36
CA MET A 99 8.60 -8.74 -3.49
C MET A 99 8.15 -7.50 -4.28
N ALA A 100 8.96 -7.03 -5.23
CA ALA A 100 8.59 -5.89 -6.07
C ALA A 100 7.34 -6.19 -6.91
N GLU A 101 7.26 -7.37 -7.52
CA GLU A 101 6.10 -7.81 -8.29
C GLU A 101 4.85 -7.94 -7.40
N ALA A 102 4.98 -8.47 -6.19
CA ALA A 102 3.89 -8.56 -5.24
C ALA A 102 3.39 -7.16 -4.80
N LEU A 103 4.30 -6.22 -4.56
CA LEU A 103 3.94 -4.83 -4.24
C LEU A 103 3.22 -4.13 -5.39
N GLU A 104 3.64 -4.37 -6.63
CA GLU A 104 2.95 -3.85 -7.81
C GLU A 104 1.51 -4.40 -7.90
N ARG A 105 1.32 -5.70 -7.70
CA ARG A 105 -0.02 -6.32 -7.67
C ARG A 105 -0.89 -5.79 -6.54
N VAL A 106 -0.33 -5.53 -5.36
CA VAL A 106 -1.09 -4.93 -4.25
C VAL A 106 -1.48 -3.48 -4.59
N ALA A 107 -0.59 -2.72 -5.21
CA ALA A 107 -0.88 -1.35 -5.64
C ALA A 107 -2.01 -1.31 -6.68
N THR A 108 -2.00 -2.19 -7.68
CA THR A 108 -3.07 -2.25 -8.69
C THR A 108 -4.41 -2.66 -8.07
N LEU A 109 -4.43 -3.68 -7.21
CA LEU A 109 -5.64 -4.10 -6.50
C LEU A 109 -6.22 -2.99 -5.61
N ASN A 110 -5.38 -2.21 -4.93
CA ASN A 110 -5.84 -1.08 -4.12
C ASN A 110 -6.51 0.02 -4.96
N VAL A 111 -5.95 0.32 -6.14
CA VAL A 111 -6.55 1.29 -7.08
C VAL A 111 -7.91 0.79 -7.58
N GLU A 112 -8.02 -0.49 -7.90
CA GLU A 112 -9.29 -1.10 -8.33
C GLU A 112 -10.34 -1.12 -7.22
N ALA A 113 -9.94 -1.47 -5.99
CA ALA A 113 -10.81 -1.45 -4.82
C ALA A 113 -11.36 -0.03 -4.56
N ALA A 114 -10.49 0.99 -4.57
CA ALA A 114 -10.91 2.38 -4.41
C ALA A 114 -11.84 2.85 -5.55
N ARG A 115 -11.64 2.35 -6.77
CA ARG A 115 -12.54 2.62 -7.91
C ARG A 115 -13.92 1.97 -7.70
N LEU A 116 -13.96 0.70 -7.29
CA LEU A 116 -15.20 -0.02 -7.04
C LEU A 116 -15.98 0.58 -5.87
N GLN A 117 -15.29 0.99 -4.81
CA GLN A 117 -15.91 1.64 -3.66
C GLN A 117 -16.57 2.96 -4.06
N ARG A 118 -15.92 3.80 -4.87
CA ARG A 118 -16.52 5.04 -5.39
C ARG A 118 -17.75 4.76 -6.24
N LYS A 119 -17.70 3.76 -7.12
CA LYS A 119 -18.86 3.34 -7.92
C LYS A 119 -20.01 2.81 -7.06
N ASN A 120 -19.70 2.07 -6.00
CA ASN A 120 -20.71 1.59 -5.08
C ASN A 120 -21.36 2.75 -4.31
N LEU A 121 -20.57 3.71 -3.82
CA LEU A 121 -21.09 4.92 -3.18
C LEU A 121 -21.97 5.75 -4.13
N SER A 122 -21.59 5.89 -5.40
CA SER A 122 -22.43 6.59 -6.38
C SER A 122 -23.72 5.82 -6.68
N LEU A 123 -23.65 4.49 -6.80
CA LEU A 123 -24.83 3.66 -7.06
C LEU A 123 -25.77 3.62 -5.86
N THR A 124 -25.24 3.55 -4.65
CA THR A 124 -26.05 3.59 -3.42
C THR A 124 -26.71 4.94 -3.23
N ALA A 125 -26.03 6.05 -3.55
CA ALA A 125 -26.65 7.37 -3.61
C ALA A 125 -27.80 7.42 -4.64
N LEU A 126 -27.59 6.84 -5.83
CA LEU A 126 -28.64 6.75 -6.85
C LEU A 126 -29.80 5.81 -6.45
N ALA A 127 -29.54 4.78 -5.65
CA ALA A 127 -30.54 3.82 -5.19
C ALA A 127 -31.25 4.24 -3.89
N GLN A 128 -30.95 5.42 -3.32
CA GLN A 128 -31.64 5.88 -2.12
C GLN A 128 -33.15 6.02 -2.40
N PRO A 129 -34.01 5.40 -1.57
CA PRO A 129 -35.45 5.48 -1.76
C PRO A 129 -35.94 6.92 -1.55
N ARG A 130 -36.86 7.38 -2.39
CA ARG A 130 -37.54 8.67 -2.22
C ARG A 130 -38.53 8.58 -1.07
N GLN A 131 -38.08 8.94 0.13
CA GLN A 131 -38.93 8.93 1.32
C GLN A 131 -38.76 10.23 2.09
N LEU A 132 -39.88 10.80 2.53
CA LEU A 132 -39.90 11.84 3.54
C LEU A 132 -39.55 11.23 4.89
N THR A 133 -38.63 11.85 5.61
CA THR A 133 -38.45 11.55 7.04
C THR A 133 -39.68 12.03 7.81
N GLY A 134 -39.94 11.46 8.99
CA GLY A 134 -41.09 11.86 9.80
C GLY A 134 -41.08 13.34 10.19
N VAL A 135 -39.89 13.91 10.40
CA VAL A 135 -39.70 15.35 10.67
C VAL A 135 -40.08 16.16 9.43
N GLN A 136 -39.57 15.81 8.25
CA GLN A 136 -39.91 16.50 7.00
C GLN A 136 -41.40 16.43 6.67
N ALA A 137 -42.04 15.28 6.89
CA ALA A 137 -43.49 15.13 6.68
C ALA A 137 -44.29 16.08 7.59
N HIS A 138 -43.88 16.19 8.85
CA HIS A 138 -44.51 17.09 9.82
C HIS A 138 -44.27 18.57 9.48
N ASP A 139 -43.04 18.95 9.11
CA ASP A 139 -42.70 20.33 8.71
C ASP A 139 -43.52 20.77 7.47
N VAL A 140 -43.72 19.85 6.52
CA VAL A 140 -44.59 20.08 5.36
C VAL A 140 -46.05 20.26 5.80
N ALA A 141 -46.55 19.43 6.72
CA ALA A 141 -47.91 19.56 7.24
C ALA A 141 -48.13 20.89 7.97
N GLU A 142 -47.19 21.30 8.82
CA GLU A 142 -47.25 22.58 9.54
C GLU A 142 -47.27 23.76 8.56
N ALA A 143 -46.38 23.76 7.56
CA ALA A 143 -46.32 24.80 6.54
C ALA A 143 -47.62 24.95 5.72
N LEU A 144 -48.40 23.87 5.61
CA LEU A 144 -49.65 23.84 4.84
C LEU A 144 -50.92 24.07 5.68
N THR A 145 -50.80 24.14 7.00
CA THR A 145 -51.91 24.40 7.91
C THR A 145 -52.73 25.67 7.57
N PRO A 146 -52.13 26.79 7.12
CA PRO A 146 -52.88 27.99 6.71
C PRO A 146 -53.85 27.76 5.53
N TYR A 147 -53.67 26.67 4.78
CA TYR A 147 -54.46 26.32 3.59
C TYR A 147 -55.48 25.21 3.85
N SER A 148 -55.81 24.92 5.11
CA SER A 148 -56.84 23.96 5.51
C SER A 148 -58.15 24.15 4.73
N GLY A 149 -58.72 23.06 4.23
CA GLY A 149 -59.95 23.03 3.43
C GLY A 149 -59.78 23.31 1.94
N ARG A 150 -58.59 23.73 1.48
CA ARG A 150 -58.28 23.82 0.04
C ARG A 150 -58.13 22.44 -0.57
N SER A 151 -58.40 22.31 -1.87
CA SER A 151 -58.21 21.05 -2.59
C SER A 151 -56.88 21.00 -3.32
N VAL A 152 -56.21 19.84 -3.26
CA VAL A 152 -54.98 19.54 -3.99
C VAL A 152 -55.17 18.22 -4.73
N THR A 153 -54.92 18.21 -6.03
CA THR A 153 -54.90 16.98 -6.83
C THR A 153 -53.51 16.38 -6.83
N LEU A 154 -53.39 15.11 -6.43
CA LEU A 154 -52.11 14.42 -6.33
C LEU A 154 -52.01 13.32 -7.38
N TRP A 155 -50.98 13.41 -8.23
CA TRP A 155 -50.74 12.48 -9.32
C TRP A 155 -49.42 11.74 -9.13
N SER A 156 -49.39 10.45 -9.49
CA SER A 156 -48.14 9.70 -9.65
C SER A 156 -48.25 8.67 -10.78
N TYR A 157 -47.10 8.25 -11.31
CA TYR A 157 -47.02 7.17 -12.28
C TYR A 157 -47.30 5.81 -11.65
N GLY A 158 -48.13 4.98 -12.30
CA GLY A 158 -48.45 3.62 -11.82
C GLY A 158 -47.29 2.62 -11.90
N PHE A 159 -46.30 2.87 -12.76
CA PHE A 159 -45.11 2.02 -12.95
C PHE A 159 -43.91 2.48 -12.12
N ASP A 160 -44.06 3.53 -11.30
CA ASP A 160 -43.02 4.03 -10.41
C ASP A 160 -43.41 3.77 -8.94
N PRO A 161 -43.04 2.61 -8.37
CA PRO A 161 -43.44 2.25 -7.02
C PRO A 161 -42.86 3.19 -5.95
N GLU A 162 -41.66 3.74 -6.18
CA GLU A 162 -41.07 4.74 -5.29
C GLU A 162 -41.83 6.07 -5.38
N GLY A 163 -42.18 6.50 -6.59
CA GLY A 163 -43.01 7.68 -6.80
C GLY A 163 -44.38 7.54 -6.13
N GLY A 164 -45.01 6.36 -6.22
CA GLY A 164 -46.24 6.04 -5.50
C GLY A 164 -46.09 6.07 -3.98
N ALA A 165 -45.00 5.52 -3.44
CA ALA A 165 -44.74 5.55 -1.99
C ALA A 165 -44.51 6.99 -1.48
N LEU A 166 -43.74 7.80 -2.20
CA LEU A 166 -43.55 9.22 -1.89
C LEU A 166 -44.88 9.98 -1.96
N ALA A 167 -45.71 9.71 -2.97
CA ALA A 167 -47.03 10.31 -3.11
C ALA A 167 -47.92 9.99 -1.92
N GLU A 168 -47.90 8.75 -1.45
CA GLU A 168 -48.65 8.36 -0.27
C GLU A 168 -48.17 9.11 0.99
N GLN A 169 -46.87 9.30 1.18
CA GLN A 169 -46.33 10.09 2.30
C GLN A 169 -46.74 11.57 2.22
N ILE A 170 -46.69 12.16 1.03
CA ILE A 170 -47.15 13.54 0.79
C ILE A 170 -48.66 13.65 1.06
N ARG A 171 -49.45 12.67 0.63
CA ARG A 171 -50.90 12.61 0.90
C ARG A 171 -51.20 12.62 2.39
N GLN A 172 -50.45 11.87 3.20
CA GLN A 172 -50.62 11.87 4.65
C GLN A 172 -50.30 13.25 5.26
N SER A 173 -49.21 13.89 4.81
CA SER A 173 -48.83 15.23 5.27
C SER A 173 -49.89 16.28 4.95
N LEU A 174 -50.51 16.19 3.76
CA LEU A 174 -51.62 17.05 3.35
C LEU A 174 -52.89 16.82 4.19
N ILE A 175 -53.19 15.58 4.54
CA ILE A 175 -54.34 15.22 5.39
C ILE A 175 -54.13 15.73 6.82
N GLU A 176 -52.92 15.63 7.35
CA GLU A 176 -52.54 16.20 8.66
C GLU A 176 -52.75 17.72 8.69
N ALA A 177 -52.43 18.42 7.60
CA ALA A 177 -52.70 19.84 7.41
C ALA A 177 -54.18 20.20 7.13
N HIS A 178 -55.09 19.21 7.15
CA HIS A 178 -56.51 19.35 6.80
C HIS A 178 -56.77 19.88 5.37
N VAL A 179 -55.86 19.60 4.43
CA VAL A 179 -56.04 19.87 2.99
C VAL A 179 -56.82 18.73 2.34
N VAL A 180 -57.78 19.04 1.47
CA VAL A 180 -58.60 18.05 0.75
C VAL A 180 -57.80 17.46 -0.40
N VAL A 181 -57.44 16.17 -0.33
CA VAL A 181 -56.64 15.54 -1.39
C VAL A 181 -57.51 14.76 -2.36
N ILE A 182 -57.42 15.09 -3.65
CA ILE A 182 -57.95 14.28 -4.76
C ILE A 182 -56.87 13.27 -5.14
N ASN A 183 -57.11 11.99 -4.84
CA ASN A 183 -56.12 10.93 -4.97
C ASN A 183 -56.12 10.31 -6.38
N ASN A 184 -55.13 10.69 -7.19
CA ASN A 184 -54.86 10.10 -8.50
C ASN A 184 -53.49 9.39 -8.53
N ILE A 185 -53.05 8.84 -7.38
CA ILE A 185 -51.83 8.04 -7.26
C ILE A 185 -51.93 6.82 -8.18
N GLY A 186 -50.93 6.64 -9.03
CA GLY A 186 -50.83 5.54 -9.98
C GLY A 186 -51.72 5.66 -11.22
N GLN A 187 -52.51 6.73 -11.36
CA GLN A 187 -53.40 6.92 -12.51
C GLN A 187 -52.72 7.58 -13.71
N LEU A 188 -51.52 8.14 -13.52
CA LEU A 188 -50.83 8.84 -14.60
C LEU A 188 -50.20 7.83 -15.57
N SER A 189 -50.63 7.89 -16.84
CA SER A 189 -50.15 7.03 -17.91
C SER A 189 -48.85 7.57 -18.52
N ALA A 190 -47.98 6.67 -19.01
CA ALA A 190 -46.72 7.00 -19.66
C ALA A 190 -46.86 7.65 -21.06
N SER A 191 -48.08 7.95 -21.52
CA SER A 191 -48.31 8.47 -22.87
C SER A 191 -47.80 9.90 -23.09
N GLU A 192 -47.65 10.67 -22.01
CA GLU A 192 -47.01 11.99 -22.03
C GLU A 192 -45.51 11.89 -21.77
N ARG A 193 -44.74 12.91 -22.17
CA ARG A 193 -43.32 13.01 -21.83
C ARG A 193 -43.15 12.79 -20.31
N PRO A 194 -42.31 11.83 -19.88
CA PRO A 194 -42.15 11.55 -18.47
C PRO A 194 -41.80 12.80 -17.69
N ARG A 195 -42.64 13.15 -16.71
CA ARG A 195 -42.35 14.23 -15.77
C ARG A 195 -41.25 13.75 -14.84
N ILE A 196 -40.30 14.62 -14.55
CA ILE A 196 -39.15 14.33 -13.68
C ILE A 196 -39.30 15.16 -12.41
N GLY A 197 -39.01 14.54 -11.27
CA GLY A 197 -39.07 15.20 -9.96
C GLY A 197 -40.50 15.45 -9.48
N VAL A 198 -40.66 16.40 -8.55
CA VAL A 198 -41.97 16.85 -8.08
C VAL A 198 -42.32 18.15 -8.77
N GLN A 199 -43.42 18.17 -9.53
CA GLN A 199 -43.87 19.36 -10.24
C GLN A 199 -45.15 19.88 -9.60
N ILE A 200 -45.18 21.17 -9.30
CA ILE A 200 -46.30 21.80 -8.62
C ILE A 200 -46.85 22.89 -9.55
N ALA A 201 -48.16 22.88 -9.74
CA ALA A 201 -48.90 23.86 -10.54
C ALA A 201 -50.24 24.16 -9.87
N GLY A 202 -50.89 25.26 -10.23
CA GLY A 202 -52.20 25.60 -9.65
C GLY A 202 -52.61 27.04 -9.90
N ALA A 203 -53.90 27.33 -9.70
CA ALA A 203 -54.44 28.68 -9.77
C ALA A 203 -54.23 29.49 -8.48
N ASP A 204 -54.04 28.82 -7.33
CA ASP A 204 -53.79 29.45 -6.03
C ASP A 204 -52.27 29.62 -5.82
N GLU A 205 -51.75 30.79 -6.21
CA GLU A 205 -50.31 31.09 -6.13
C GLU A 205 -49.73 30.93 -4.72
N GLY A 206 -50.50 31.31 -3.68
CA GLY A 206 -50.05 31.22 -2.30
C GLY A 206 -49.88 29.77 -1.85
N LEU A 207 -50.84 28.91 -2.19
CA LEU A 207 -50.75 27.48 -1.90
C LEU A 207 -49.60 26.82 -2.67
N VAL A 208 -49.46 27.13 -3.96
CA VAL A 208 -48.40 26.59 -4.83
C VAL A 208 -47.02 27.00 -4.33
N GLU A 209 -46.83 28.26 -3.94
CA GLU A 209 -45.55 28.75 -3.40
C GLU A 209 -45.21 28.08 -2.05
N SER A 210 -46.20 27.89 -1.18
CA SER A 210 -46.00 27.22 0.11
C SER A 210 -45.68 25.74 -0.06
N LEU A 211 -46.37 25.03 -0.96
CA LEU A 211 -46.05 23.65 -1.35
C LEU A 211 -44.63 23.56 -1.91
N TYR A 212 -44.26 24.48 -2.81
CA TYR A 212 -42.91 24.53 -3.35
C TYR A 212 -41.86 24.73 -2.27
N LYS A 213 -42.03 25.70 -1.37
CA LYS A 213 -41.10 25.95 -0.27
C LYS A 213 -40.97 24.73 0.65
N GLY A 214 -42.09 24.12 1.03
CA GLY A 214 -42.11 22.94 1.89
C GLY A 214 -41.36 21.74 1.29
N PHE A 215 -41.56 21.48 -0.01
CA PHE A 215 -40.85 20.38 -0.68
C PHE A 215 -39.41 20.72 -1.06
N HIS A 216 -39.12 21.98 -1.37
CA HIS A 216 -37.77 22.41 -1.72
C HIS A 216 -36.82 22.42 -0.52
N SER A 217 -37.33 22.56 0.71
CA SER A 217 -36.54 22.37 1.93
C SER A 217 -36.16 20.91 2.21
N VAL A 218 -36.77 19.95 1.51
CA VAL A 218 -36.47 18.53 1.71
C VAL A 218 -35.29 18.13 0.84
N ASP A 219 -34.19 17.74 1.50
CA ASP A 219 -32.99 17.28 0.80
C ASP A 219 -33.29 16.08 -0.11
N GLY A 220 -32.84 16.16 -1.37
CA GLY A 220 -33.06 15.13 -2.39
C GLY A 220 -34.41 15.15 -3.12
N LEU A 221 -35.34 16.05 -2.76
CA LEU A 221 -36.58 16.28 -3.51
C LEU A 221 -36.39 17.45 -4.48
N ASP A 222 -36.12 17.14 -5.74
CA ASP A 222 -36.05 18.14 -6.82
C ASP A 222 -37.48 18.60 -7.17
N ALA A 223 -37.98 19.56 -6.39
CA ALA A 223 -39.25 20.21 -6.60
C ALA A 223 -39.09 21.35 -7.61
N ALA A 224 -39.95 21.40 -8.62
CA ALA A 224 -39.97 22.42 -9.65
C ALA A 224 -41.35 23.09 -9.71
N LEU A 225 -41.36 24.43 -9.68
CA LEU A 225 -42.55 25.22 -10.00
C LEU A 225 -42.81 25.16 -11.50
N VAL A 226 -43.94 24.58 -11.89
CA VAL A 226 -44.39 24.59 -13.28
C VAL A 226 -45.48 25.65 -13.38
N HIS A 227 -45.13 26.76 -14.02
CA HIS A 227 -46.12 27.77 -14.39
C HIS A 227 -46.90 27.22 -15.58
N THR A 228 -47.98 26.48 -15.31
CA THR A 228 -48.84 26.01 -16.39
C THR A 228 -49.57 27.24 -16.93
N ALA A 229 -49.22 27.64 -18.15
CA ALA A 229 -50.02 28.58 -18.92
C ALA A 229 -51.32 27.88 -19.33
N GLN A 230 -52.21 27.62 -18.37
CA GLN A 230 -53.54 27.11 -18.67
C GLN A 230 -54.32 28.23 -19.35
N THR A 231 -54.70 27.98 -20.60
CA THR A 231 -55.39 28.95 -21.46
C THR A 231 -56.82 29.23 -21.01
N ASN A 232 -57.36 28.48 -20.04
CA ASN A 232 -58.68 28.67 -19.45
C ASN A 232 -58.56 28.63 -17.92
N ALA A 233 -58.45 29.79 -17.26
CA ALA A 233 -58.28 29.90 -15.81
C ALA A 233 -59.51 29.49 -14.98
N GLU A 234 -60.68 29.34 -15.62
CA GLU A 234 -61.96 29.15 -14.92
C GLU A 234 -62.15 27.73 -14.37
N ASP A 235 -61.55 26.72 -15.00
CA ASP A 235 -61.64 25.31 -14.59
C ASP A 235 -60.34 24.76 -13.96
N ALA A 236 -59.37 25.64 -13.71
CA ALA A 236 -58.08 25.25 -13.19
C ALA A 236 -58.21 24.77 -11.72
N PRO A 237 -57.72 23.56 -11.36
CA PRO A 237 -57.69 23.14 -9.97
C PRO A 237 -56.83 24.09 -9.12
N PRO A 238 -57.17 24.30 -7.82
CA PRO A 238 -56.46 25.24 -6.97
C PRO A 238 -54.96 24.94 -6.88
N ALA A 239 -54.60 23.66 -6.72
CA ALA A 239 -53.25 23.16 -6.86
C ALA A 239 -53.23 21.69 -7.29
N GLU A 240 -52.19 21.34 -8.05
CA GLU A 240 -51.85 20.00 -8.49
C GLU A 240 -50.39 19.71 -8.20
N ILE A 241 -50.14 18.50 -7.72
CA ILE A 241 -48.81 17.97 -7.47
C ILE A 241 -48.64 16.74 -8.36
N PHE A 242 -47.62 16.79 -9.21
CA PHE A 242 -47.22 15.69 -10.06
C PHE A 242 -45.92 15.10 -9.55
N ILE A 243 -45.98 13.83 -9.14
CA ILE A 243 -44.81 13.09 -8.70
C ILE A 243 -44.33 12.25 -9.87
N GLY A 244 -43.30 12.77 -10.52
CA GLY A 244 -42.67 12.20 -11.67
C GLY A 244 -41.63 11.13 -11.32
N MET A 245 -40.93 10.66 -12.35
CA MET A 245 -39.81 9.75 -12.18
C MET A 245 -38.68 10.45 -11.42
N LYS A 246 -37.89 9.64 -10.70
CA LYS A 246 -36.68 10.13 -10.03
C LYS A 246 -35.81 10.85 -11.05
N PRO A 247 -35.33 12.08 -10.77
CA PRO A 247 -34.32 12.69 -11.62
C PRO A 247 -33.12 11.74 -11.67
N PHE A 248 -32.76 11.31 -12.87
CA PHE A 248 -31.44 10.77 -13.10
C PHE A 248 -30.51 11.91 -12.71
N GLY A 249 -29.81 11.75 -11.57
CA GLY A 249 -28.98 12.82 -11.04
C GLY A 249 -28.22 13.43 -12.19
N ARG A 250 -28.29 14.77 -12.36
CA ARG A 250 -27.35 15.47 -13.24
C ARG A 250 -26.02 14.88 -12.86
N GLN A 251 -25.45 14.07 -13.75
CA GLN A 251 -24.10 13.58 -13.58
C GLN A 251 -23.33 14.86 -13.37
N SER A 252 -22.94 15.14 -12.13
CA SER A 252 -22.41 16.44 -11.81
C SER A 252 -21.16 16.50 -12.66
N ASP A 253 -21.16 17.30 -13.72
CA ASP A 253 -20.04 17.48 -14.65
C ASP A 253 -18.82 18.14 -13.93
N ALA A 254 -18.84 18.16 -12.60
CA ALA A 254 -17.72 18.40 -11.72
C ALA A 254 -16.64 17.31 -11.91
N PRO A 255 -15.37 17.68 -11.72
CA PRO A 255 -14.37 17.67 -12.77
C PRO A 255 -13.66 16.32 -12.90
N GLU A 256 -14.40 15.25 -13.20
CA GLU A 256 -13.80 13.94 -13.42
C GLU A 256 -12.88 13.94 -14.67
N HIS A 257 -13.16 14.82 -15.64
CA HIS A 257 -12.26 15.08 -16.76
C HIS A 257 -10.96 15.80 -16.35
N ALA A 258 -10.99 16.73 -15.38
CA ALA A 258 -9.77 17.46 -15.00
C ALA A 258 -8.80 16.59 -14.19
N ALA A 259 -9.29 15.61 -13.43
CA ALA A 259 -8.43 14.70 -12.67
C ALA A 259 -7.77 13.62 -13.57
N PHE A 260 -8.32 13.35 -14.75
CA PHE A 260 -7.71 12.44 -15.73
C PHE A 260 -6.54 13.11 -16.48
N ASP A 261 -6.65 14.40 -16.80
CA ASP A 261 -5.61 15.17 -17.49
C ASP A 261 -4.41 15.57 -16.61
N ALA A 262 -4.55 15.50 -15.28
CA ALA A 262 -3.46 15.84 -14.34
C ALA A 262 -2.45 14.70 -14.10
N ARG A 263 -2.57 13.55 -14.78
CA ARG A 263 -1.56 12.49 -14.68
C ARG A 263 -0.31 12.93 -15.45
N PRO A 264 0.87 13.03 -14.79
CA PRO A 264 2.10 13.29 -15.52
C PRO A 264 2.29 12.19 -16.56
N PRO A 265 2.70 12.52 -17.79
CA PRO A 265 2.91 11.54 -18.84
C PRO A 265 3.86 10.45 -18.34
N LEU A 266 3.52 9.19 -18.59
CA LEU A 266 4.29 7.99 -18.21
C LEU A 266 5.79 8.08 -18.57
N ALA A 267 6.16 8.94 -19.53
CA ALA A 267 7.54 9.25 -19.89
C ALA A 267 8.38 9.85 -18.74
N ALA A 268 7.77 10.52 -17.74
CA ALA A 268 8.51 11.14 -16.64
C ALA A 268 8.91 10.16 -15.52
N LEU A 269 8.31 8.97 -15.46
CA LEU A 269 8.57 7.97 -14.43
C LEU A 269 9.66 6.95 -14.81
N ALA A 270 10.03 6.87 -16.09
CA ALA A 270 11.09 5.96 -16.57
C ALA A 270 12.51 6.55 -16.50
N ALA A 271 12.65 7.80 -16.03
CA ALA A 271 13.92 8.53 -16.00
C ALA A 271 14.54 8.68 -14.59
N ARG A 272 14.07 7.90 -13.60
CA ARG A 272 14.64 7.82 -12.25
C ARG A 272 14.93 6.37 -11.89
#